data_AF-A0ABD2TNK3-F1
#
_entry.id   AF-A0ABD2TNK3-F1
#
_cell.length_a   1.000
_cell.length_b   1.000
_cell.length_c   1.000
_cell.angle_alpha   90.00
_cell.angle_beta   90.00
_cell.angle_gamma   90.00
#
_symmetry.space_group_name_H-M   'P 1'
#
loop_
_entity.id
_entity.type
_entity.pdbx_description
1 polymer ?
#
loop_
_entity_poly.entity_id
_entity_poly.type
_entity_poly.pdbx_seq_one_letter_code
_entity_poly.pdbx_strand_id
1 'polypeptide(L)'
;MSSFTSSLFIPSDSLQPFFSCSFFTSSFDKVSCFSTSRTNPIRLISKKITFLQCEKSFRRKPFKKRALISSKMTITEYRDEEEYPPLLLESEMKEPRRIALFVEPSPFSYVSGYKNRFQNFIKYLREMGDEVMVVTTHEGVPEEFYGAKLIGSRSFPCPCYAKVPLSLALSPRIISEVAQFKPDIIHASSPGIMVFGALIIAKLLSVPIVMSYHTHVPVYIPRYTFSWLVQPMWMVIKFLHRAADLTLVPSAAIAKDLEAYKVTSANKIRVWNKGVDSVSFHPQYRSHEMRVRLSDGEPDKPLIVHVGRIGVEKSLDFLKRVMDRLPGARIAFIGDGPYR
;
A
#
# COMPACT_ATOMS: atom_id res chain seq x y z
N MET A 1 -45.55 32.27 -46.02
CA MET A 1 -44.67 31.32 -46.75
C MET A 1 -44.31 30.21 -45.75
N SER A 2 -44.89 29.00 -45.78
CA SER A 2 -44.78 27.92 -46.81
C SER A 2 -43.33 27.44 -47.01
N SER A 3 -42.90 26.17 -46.91
CA SER A 3 -43.46 24.88 -46.42
C SER A 3 -42.23 23.93 -46.19
N PHE A 4 -42.26 22.64 -45.82
CA PHE A 4 -43.31 21.62 -45.62
C PHE A 4 -43.00 20.69 -44.41
N THR A 5 -44.01 19.89 -44.06
CA THR A 5 -44.07 18.56 -43.39
C THR A 5 -43.23 17.48 -44.14
N SER A 6 -42.97 16.25 -43.67
CA SER A 6 -43.85 15.25 -43.01
C SER A 6 -43.11 14.12 -42.25
N SER A 7 -43.90 13.35 -41.50
CA SER A 7 -43.60 12.19 -40.62
C SER A 7 -43.49 10.80 -41.29
N LEU A 8 -43.07 9.77 -40.53
CA LEU A 8 -43.63 8.38 -40.36
C LEU A 8 -42.51 7.43 -39.81
N PHE A 9 -42.61 6.73 -38.65
CA PHE A 9 -43.40 5.55 -38.21
C PHE A 9 -42.91 4.14 -38.69
N ILE A 10 -42.16 3.43 -37.81
CA ILE A 10 -42.27 2.02 -37.26
C ILE A 10 -43.30 1.06 -37.94
N PRO A 11 -43.13 -0.31 -38.12
CA PRO A 11 -42.48 -1.33 -37.24
C PRO A 11 -41.77 -2.62 -37.85
N SER A 12 -41.17 -3.42 -36.92
CA SER A 12 -41.12 -4.92 -36.73
C SER A 12 -40.57 -5.97 -37.73
N ASP A 13 -39.83 -6.95 -37.15
CA ASP A 13 -39.73 -8.41 -37.46
C ASP A 13 -39.10 -8.89 -38.80
N SER A 14 -38.42 -10.04 -38.91
CA SER A 14 -37.94 -11.08 -37.95
C SER A 14 -36.87 -11.99 -38.63
N LEU A 15 -36.11 -12.80 -37.88
CA LEU A 15 -35.79 -14.24 -38.15
C LEU A 15 -34.60 -14.78 -37.30
N GLN A 16 -34.76 -16.03 -36.83
CA GLN A 16 -33.76 -16.92 -36.18
C GLN A 16 -33.06 -17.81 -37.26
N PRO A 17 -32.31 -18.95 -37.02
CA PRO A 17 -32.09 -19.74 -35.79
C PRO A 17 -30.69 -20.42 -35.58
N PHE A 18 -30.63 -21.31 -34.57
CA PHE A 18 -29.60 -22.34 -34.27
C PHE A 18 -28.29 -21.87 -33.58
N PHE A 19 -27.56 -22.70 -32.80
CA PHE A 19 -27.61 -24.15 -32.51
C PHE A 19 -27.40 -24.45 -31.00
N SER A 20 -27.82 -25.64 -30.55
CA SER A 20 -27.48 -26.19 -29.22
C SER A 20 -26.26 -27.12 -29.28
N CYS A 21 -25.44 -27.12 -28.23
CA CYS A 21 -24.51 -28.19 -27.81
C CYS A 21 -23.75 -27.72 -26.55
N SER A 22 -23.27 -28.58 -25.64
CA SER A 22 -23.70 -29.93 -25.24
C SER A 22 -22.96 -30.24 -23.92
N PHE A 23 -23.59 -31.00 -23.01
CA PHE A 23 -22.89 -31.49 -21.83
C PHE A 23 -21.85 -32.53 -22.25
N PHE A 24 -20.58 -32.34 -21.86
CA PHE A 24 -19.59 -33.41 -21.87
C PHE A 24 -19.07 -33.64 -20.46
N THR A 25 -19.61 -34.67 -19.83
CA THR A 25 -18.92 -35.41 -18.77
C THR A 25 -17.76 -36.17 -19.41
N SER A 26 -16.63 -36.27 -18.72
CA SER A 26 -15.62 -37.29 -19.00
C SER A 26 -15.16 -37.90 -17.69
N SER A 27 -14.93 -39.21 -17.75
CA SER A 27 -14.91 -40.07 -16.57
C SER A 27 -13.56 -40.11 -15.87
N PHE A 28 -13.61 -40.61 -14.64
CA PHE A 28 -12.48 -41.24 -13.96
C PHE A 28 -11.71 -42.17 -14.89
N ASP A 29 -10.39 -42.13 -14.80
CA ASP A 29 -9.58 -43.32 -15.04
C ASP A 29 -8.57 -43.54 -13.90
N LYS A 30 -8.26 -44.81 -13.66
CA LYS A 30 -7.59 -45.29 -12.43
C LYS A 30 -6.08 -45.13 -12.50
N VAL A 31 -5.45 -44.80 -11.36
CA VAL A 31 -4.00 -44.92 -11.18
C VAL A 31 -3.70 -46.00 -10.14
N SER A 32 -2.95 -47.01 -10.58
CA SER A 32 -2.32 -48.09 -9.81
C SER A 32 -1.10 -48.56 -10.60
N CYS A 33 0.03 -48.98 -10.06
CA CYS A 33 0.62 -48.87 -8.71
C CYS A 33 2.13 -49.18 -8.85
N PHE A 34 2.93 -48.93 -7.80
CA PHE A 34 4.34 -49.40 -7.63
C PHE A 34 5.41 -49.12 -8.70
N SER A 35 6.44 -48.36 -8.30
CA SER A 35 7.83 -48.84 -8.37
C SER A 35 8.72 -48.10 -7.36
N THR A 36 9.62 -48.83 -6.70
CA THR A 36 10.49 -48.33 -5.62
C THR A 36 11.89 -47.99 -6.13
N SER A 37 12.51 -46.89 -5.66
CA SER A 37 13.96 -46.92 -5.34
C SER A 37 14.45 -45.81 -4.39
N ARG A 38 14.96 -46.29 -3.25
CA ARG A 38 16.16 -45.86 -2.49
C ARG A 38 16.38 -44.37 -2.17
N THR A 39 16.25 -44.11 -0.88
CA THR A 39 16.77 -42.97 -0.12
C THR A 39 18.31 -42.90 -0.10
N ASN A 40 18.84 -41.69 0.09
CA ASN A 40 20.15 -41.44 0.70
C ASN A 40 20.03 -40.26 1.68
N PRO A 41 20.30 -40.42 2.99
CA PRO A 41 20.15 -39.34 3.98
C PRO A 41 21.37 -38.41 4.02
N ILE A 42 21.15 -37.10 3.87
CA ILE A 42 22.19 -36.09 4.03
C ILE A 42 22.42 -35.83 5.52
N ARG A 43 23.66 -35.96 5.99
CA ARG A 43 24.06 -35.66 7.38
C ARG A 43 24.00 -34.15 7.66
N LEU A 44 23.16 -33.75 8.61
CA LEU A 44 23.22 -32.44 9.25
C LEU A 44 24.41 -32.36 10.22
N ILE A 45 25.44 -31.58 9.89
CA ILE A 45 26.53 -31.26 10.82
C ILE A 45 26.14 -30.00 11.59
N SER A 46 25.73 -30.18 12.84
CA SER A 46 25.51 -29.07 13.77
C SER A 46 26.86 -28.50 14.25
N LYS A 47 27.22 -27.31 13.77
CA LYS A 47 28.26 -26.50 14.44
C LYS A 47 27.60 -25.70 15.56
N LYS A 48 27.83 -26.09 16.81
CA LYS A 48 27.56 -25.24 17.98
C LYS A 48 28.37 -23.95 17.84
N ILE A 49 27.69 -22.80 17.77
CA ILE A 49 28.32 -21.49 17.98
C ILE A 49 28.03 -21.08 19.42
N THR A 50 29.08 -21.07 20.23
CA THR A 50 29.03 -20.59 21.61
C THR A 50 29.00 -19.06 21.61
N PHE A 51 27.86 -18.45 21.97
CA PHE A 51 27.81 -17.00 22.18
C PHE A 51 28.37 -16.65 23.56
N LEU A 52 29.46 -15.87 23.57
CA LEU A 52 29.98 -15.20 24.76
C LEU A 52 28.97 -14.15 25.23
N GLN A 53 28.44 -14.30 26.45
CA GLN A 53 27.67 -13.25 27.10
C GLN A 53 28.58 -12.07 27.45
N CYS A 54 28.30 -10.90 26.88
CA CYS A 54 28.84 -9.63 27.38
C CYS A 54 27.77 -8.97 28.25
N GLU A 55 27.79 -9.22 29.56
CA GLU A 55 26.94 -8.51 30.50
C GLU A 55 27.42 -7.06 30.66
N LYS A 56 26.64 -6.10 30.18
CA LYS A 56 26.73 -4.71 30.64
C LYS A 56 25.49 -4.36 31.45
N SER A 57 25.65 -4.46 32.77
CA SER A 57 24.66 -4.05 33.75
C SER A 57 24.31 -2.57 33.62
N PHE A 58 23.03 -2.25 33.43
CA PHE A 58 22.53 -0.87 33.54
C PHE A 58 21.53 -0.79 34.70
N ARG A 59 22.01 -0.30 35.86
CA ARG A 59 21.20 -0.11 37.06
C ARG A 59 20.13 0.98 36.84
N ARG A 60 18.84 0.61 36.84
CA ARG A 60 17.74 1.58 36.97
C ARG A 60 17.50 1.92 38.44
N LYS A 61 17.63 3.20 38.81
CA LYS A 61 17.20 3.72 40.12
C LYS A 61 15.67 3.83 40.16
N PRO A 62 15.01 3.60 41.31
CA PRO A 62 13.56 3.78 41.43
C PRO A 62 13.19 5.26 41.55
N PHE A 63 12.25 5.72 40.73
CA PHE A 63 11.69 7.08 40.84
C PHE A 63 10.44 7.08 41.73
N LYS A 64 10.39 8.02 42.69
CA LYS A 64 9.28 8.15 43.64
C LYS A 64 8.03 8.71 42.96
N LYS A 65 6.87 8.07 43.16
CA LYS A 65 5.57 8.72 42.96
C LYS A 65 5.38 9.77 44.06
N ARG A 66 4.94 10.97 43.70
CA ARG A 66 4.38 11.96 44.64
C ARG A 66 3.04 12.41 44.09
N ALA A 67 1.95 11.97 44.72
CA ALA A 67 0.61 12.42 44.38
C ALA A 67 0.32 13.74 45.10
N LEU A 68 -0.25 14.71 44.37
CA LEU A 68 -0.85 15.91 44.93
C LEU A 68 -2.16 16.13 44.18
N ILE A 69 -3.26 16.14 44.93
CA ILE A 69 -4.61 16.35 44.40
C ILE A 69 -4.85 17.85 44.32
N SER A 70 -5.18 18.38 43.15
CA SER A 70 -5.85 19.67 43.01
C SER A 70 -6.67 19.69 41.72
N SER A 71 -7.85 20.31 41.80
CA SER A 71 -8.89 20.27 40.79
C SER A 71 -8.75 21.40 39.77
N LYS A 72 -8.39 21.05 38.53
CA LYS A 72 -8.69 21.81 37.29
C LYS A 72 -8.46 20.92 36.07
N MET A 73 -9.35 21.02 35.07
CA MET A 73 -9.17 20.34 33.80
C MET A 73 -7.83 20.76 33.20
N THR A 74 -6.89 19.81 33.12
CA THR A 74 -5.62 20.01 32.45
C THR A 74 -5.73 19.35 31.08
N ILE A 75 -5.50 20.10 30.01
CA ILE A 75 -5.33 19.53 28.68
C ILE A 75 -4.12 18.60 28.77
N THR A 76 -4.33 17.30 28.64
CA THR A 76 -3.24 16.33 28.62
C THR A 76 -2.51 16.48 27.28
N GLU A 77 -1.47 17.32 27.24
CA GLU A 77 -0.52 17.30 26.14
C GLU A 77 0.09 15.90 26.05
N TYR A 78 -0.37 15.14 25.06
CA TYR A 78 0.22 13.85 24.72
C TYR A 78 1.52 14.14 23.98
N ARG A 79 2.58 14.34 24.76
CA ARG A 79 3.94 14.45 24.24
C ARG A 79 4.38 13.04 23.85
N ASP A 80 4.06 12.65 22.62
CA ASP A 80 4.73 11.52 21.98
C ASP A 80 6.22 11.90 21.90
N GLU A 81 7.02 11.31 22.77
CA GLU A 81 8.48 11.26 22.63
C GLU A 81 8.77 10.36 21.41
N GLU A 82 8.57 10.90 20.21
CA GLU A 82 9.06 10.30 18.97
C GLU A 82 10.59 10.28 19.06
N GLU A 83 11.13 9.14 19.51
CA GLU A 83 12.55 8.82 19.42
C GLU A 83 12.89 8.64 17.93
N TYR A 84 13.04 9.76 17.22
CA TYR A 84 13.56 9.78 15.86
C TYR A 84 14.90 9.05 15.86
N PRO A 85 15.10 8.02 15.01
CA PRO A 85 16.44 7.48 14.84
C PRO A 85 17.35 8.64 14.42
N PRO A 86 18.56 8.77 14.99
CA PRO A 86 19.44 9.87 14.65
C PRO A 86 19.61 9.93 13.13
N LEU A 87 19.50 11.15 12.57
CA LEU A 87 19.87 11.42 11.19
C LEU A 87 21.21 10.76 10.93
N LEU A 88 21.24 9.84 9.96
CA LEU A 88 22.43 9.05 9.67
C LEU A 88 23.58 10.01 9.39
N LEU A 89 24.58 10.01 10.27
CA LEU A 89 25.78 10.80 10.10
C LEU A 89 26.41 10.40 8.76
N GLU A 90 26.77 11.39 7.96
CA GLU A 90 27.24 11.26 6.56
C GLU A 90 28.54 10.43 6.40
N SER A 91 29.08 9.91 7.51
CA SER A 91 30.36 9.18 7.62
C SER A 91 30.26 7.66 7.51
N GLU A 92 29.04 7.08 7.44
CA GLU A 92 28.86 5.66 7.08
C GLU A 92 28.18 5.52 5.70
N MET A 93 28.92 5.80 4.63
CA MET A 93 28.53 5.36 3.28
C MET A 93 28.60 3.83 3.21
N LYS A 94 27.53 3.15 3.65
CA LYS A 94 27.31 1.74 3.40
C LYS A 94 27.37 1.48 1.90
N GLU A 95 27.91 0.31 1.54
CA GLU A 95 27.90 -0.16 0.14
C GLU A 95 26.47 -0.07 -0.44
N PRO A 96 26.32 0.33 -1.72
CA PRO A 96 25.03 0.42 -2.40
C PRO A 96 24.19 -0.85 -2.21
N ARG A 97 22.99 -0.72 -1.65
CA ARG A 97 22.12 -1.89 -1.47
C ARG A 97 21.30 -2.11 -2.72
N ARG A 98 21.09 -3.36 -3.09
CA ARG A 98 20.22 -3.76 -4.20
C ARG A 98 18.83 -4.05 -3.66
N ILE A 99 17.90 -3.17 -3.98
CA ILE A 99 16.55 -3.14 -3.45
C ILE A 99 15.57 -3.51 -4.57
N ALA A 100 14.92 -4.67 -4.43
CA ALA A 100 13.87 -5.10 -5.37
C ALA A 100 12.49 -4.76 -4.80
N LEU A 101 11.83 -3.77 -5.41
CA LEU A 101 10.48 -3.32 -5.06
C LEU A 101 9.44 -4.10 -5.87
N PHE A 102 8.41 -4.63 -5.21
CA PHE A 102 7.24 -5.24 -5.86
C PHE A 102 6.02 -4.38 -5.55
N VAL A 103 5.51 -3.65 -6.54
CA VAL A 103 4.51 -2.59 -6.35
C VAL A 103 3.24 -2.87 -7.15
N GLU A 104 2.12 -3.03 -6.44
CA GLU A 104 0.79 -3.23 -7.04
C GLU A 104 -0.27 -2.38 -6.30
N PRO A 105 -1.12 -1.60 -7.02
CA PRO A 105 -1.10 -1.36 -8.46
C PRO A 105 0.11 -0.51 -8.89
N SER A 106 0.38 -0.43 -10.19
CA SER A 106 1.51 0.34 -10.71
C SER A 106 1.48 1.81 -10.28
N PRO A 107 2.59 2.37 -9.76
CA PRO A 107 2.67 3.77 -9.39
C PRO A 107 2.83 4.70 -10.62
N PHE A 108 2.91 4.15 -11.84
CA PHE A 108 3.02 4.94 -13.07
C PHE A 108 1.66 5.20 -13.73
N SER A 109 0.72 4.26 -13.59
CA SER A 109 -0.56 4.24 -14.33
C SER A 109 -1.71 4.99 -13.62
N TYR A 110 -1.62 5.29 -12.32
CA TYR A 110 -2.72 5.87 -11.53
C TYR A 110 -2.36 7.16 -10.80
N VAL A 111 -3.23 8.17 -10.87
CA VAL A 111 -3.11 9.39 -10.06
C VAL A 111 -3.61 9.13 -8.63
N SER A 112 -2.68 9.05 -7.67
CA SER A 112 -2.99 8.85 -6.25
C SER A 112 -1.81 9.23 -5.35
N GLY A 113 -2.05 9.42 -4.05
CA GLY A 113 -0.96 9.57 -3.07
C GLY A 113 -0.08 8.31 -2.93
N TYR A 114 -0.57 7.15 -3.40
CA TYR A 114 0.20 5.91 -3.47
C TYR A 114 1.29 5.98 -4.56
N LYS A 115 0.94 6.50 -5.75
CA LYS A 115 1.90 6.84 -6.82
C LYS A 115 3.00 7.75 -6.29
N ASN A 116 2.63 8.89 -5.70
CA ASN A 116 3.60 9.88 -5.22
C ASN A 116 4.53 9.28 -4.16
N ARG A 117 4.00 8.43 -3.26
CA ARG A 117 4.82 7.74 -2.24
C ARG A 117 5.88 6.85 -2.88
N PHE A 118 5.50 5.97 -3.82
CA PHE A 118 6.46 5.03 -4.42
C PHE A 118 7.41 5.71 -5.41
N GLN A 119 6.95 6.69 -6.19
CA GLN A 119 7.85 7.45 -7.06
C GLN A 119 8.90 8.24 -6.27
N ASN A 120 8.50 8.96 -5.21
CA ASN A 120 9.46 9.65 -4.36
C ASN A 120 10.37 8.66 -3.60
N PHE A 121 9.85 7.50 -3.18
CA PHE A 121 10.67 6.47 -2.52
C PHE A 121 11.75 5.92 -3.47
N ILE A 122 11.40 5.59 -4.72
CA ILE A 122 12.39 5.16 -5.74
C ILE A 122 13.43 6.27 -5.97
N LYS A 123 12.98 7.51 -6.16
CA LYS A 123 13.87 8.67 -6.34
C LYS A 123 14.87 8.79 -5.19
N TYR A 124 14.39 8.84 -3.94
CA TYR A 124 15.28 9.05 -2.78
C TYR A 124 16.21 7.86 -2.51
N LEU A 125 15.79 6.61 -2.77
CA LEU A 125 16.71 5.46 -2.73
C LEU A 125 17.87 5.64 -3.74
N ARG A 126 17.55 6.04 -4.97
CA ARG A 126 18.55 6.29 -6.02
C ARG A 126 19.46 7.48 -5.71
N GLU A 127 18.92 8.56 -5.13
CA GLU A 127 19.71 9.72 -4.66
C GLU A 127 20.62 9.37 -3.47
N MET A 128 20.25 8.42 -2.62
CA MET A 128 21.12 7.86 -1.57
C MET A 128 22.16 6.85 -2.10
N GLY A 129 22.17 6.57 -3.42
CA GLY A 129 23.12 5.66 -4.06
C GLY A 129 22.71 4.17 -4.08
N ASP A 130 21.56 3.79 -3.53
CA ASP A 130 21.07 2.40 -3.58
C ASP A 130 20.73 1.99 -5.03
N GLU A 131 20.98 0.74 -5.40
CA GLU A 131 20.52 0.15 -6.66
C GLU A 131 19.06 -0.30 -6.52
N VAL A 132 18.19 0.10 -7.46
CA VAL A 132 16.75 -0.18 -7.36
C VAL A 132 16.24 -0.89 -8.61
N MET A 133 15.53 -2.00 -8.40
CA MET A 133 14.69 -2.67 -9.39
C MET A 133 13.22 -2.59 -8.94
N VAL A 134 12.30 -2.34 -9.86
CA VAL A 134 10.86 -2.23 -9.60
C VAL A 134 10.10 -3.20 -10.50
N VAL A 135 9.45 -4.18 -9.88
CA VAL A 135 8.50 -5.09 -10.51
C VAL A 135 7.09 -4.57 -10.26
N THR A 136 6.30 -4.41 -11.32
CA THR A 136 4.98 -3.74 -11.28
C THR A 136 4.08 -4.26 -12.41
N THR A 137 2.78 -3.96 -12.39
CA THR A 137 1.84 -4.35 -13.46
C THR A 137 2.16 -3.62 -14.76
N HIS A 138 2.24 -4.33 -15.89
CA HIS A 138 2.85 -3.88 -17.16
C HIS A 138 2.31 -2.60 -17.83
N GLU A 139 1.09 -2.16 -17.53
CA GLU A 139 0.44 -1.05 -18.23
C GLU A 139 1.08 0.32 -17.92
N GLY A 140 1.61 1.00 -18.94
CA GLY A 140 2.16 2.36 -18.80
C GLY A 140 3.45 2.46 -17.97
N VAL A 141 4.20 1.36 -17.86
CA VAL A 141 5.47 1.31 -17.10
C VAL A 141 6.63 1.71 -18.02
N PRO A 142 7.42 2.76 -17.70
CA PRO A 142 8.64 3.09 -18.45
C PRO A 142 9.73 2.03 -18.21
N GLU A 143 10.77 1.99 -19.05
CA GLU A 143 11.91 1.06 -18.85
C GLU A 143 12.80 1.45 -17.66
N GLU A 144 12.94 2.77 -17.43
CA GLU A 144 13.76 3.35 -16.36
C GLU A 144 13.02 4.50 -15.65
N PHE A 145 13.34 4.73 -14.37
CA PHE A 145 12.88 5.88 -13.60
C PHE A 145 13.95 6.27 -12.57
N TYR A 146 14.60 7.44 -12.75
CA TYR A 146 15.72 7.90 -11.91
C TYR A 146 16.86 6.87 -11.78
N GLY A 147 17.23 6.18 -12.87
CA GLY A 147 18.24 5.13 -12.86
C GLY A 147 17.79 3.80 -12.24
N ALA A 148 16.51 3.64 -11.86
CA ALA A 148 15.96 2.37 -11.40
C ALA A 148 15.48 1.51 -12.58
N LYS A 149 15.88 0.22 -12.57
CA LYS A 149 15.32 -0.93 -13.29
C LYS A 149 13.80 -1.04 -13.25
N LEU A 150 13.00 -0.93 -14.33
CA LEU A 150 11.58 -1.32 -14.26
C LEU A 150 11.25 -2.57 -15.08
N ILE A 151 10.38 -3.41 -14.51
CA ILE A 151 9.93 -4.66 -15.12
C ILE A 151 8.41 -4.75 -15.04
N GLY A 152 7.77 -4.59 -16.20
CA GLY A 152 6.34 -4.82 -16.38
C GLY A 152 5.99 -6.31 -16.33
N SER A 153 5.15 -6.68 -15.37
CA SER A 153 4.56 -8.01 -15.23
C SER A 153 3.18 -8.06 -15.89
N ARG A 154 2.94 -9.11 -16.69
CA ARG A 154 1.61 -9.38 -17.27
C ARG A 154 0.57 -9.47 -16.16
N SER A 155 -0.52 -8.72 -16.33
CA SER A 155 -1.59 -8.57 -15.33
C SER A 155 -2.95 -8.88 -15.92
N PHE A 156 -3.90 -9.23 -15.04
CA PHE A 156 -5.30 -9.50 -15.37
C PHE A 156 -6.21 -8.58 -14.53
N PRO A 157 -7.43 -8.25 -15.00
CA PRO A 157 -8.35 -7.39 -14.25
C PRO A 157 -8.82 -8.07 -12.96
N CYS A 158 -8.91 -7.30 -11.86
CA CYS A 158 -9.50 -7.79 -10.61
C CYS A 158 -10.99 -8.15 -10.82
N PRO A 159 -11.45 -9.37 -10.45
CA PRO A 159 -12.84 -9.81 -10.69
C PRO A 159 -13.91 -8.88 -10.10
N CYS A 160 -13.64 -8.29 -8.93
CA CYS A 160 -14.57 -7.36 -8.27
C CYS A 160 -14.36 -5.89 -8.65
N TYR A 161 -13.30 -5.56 -9.40
CA TYR A 161 -12.96 -4.19 -9.78
C TYR A 161 -12.07 -4.15 -11.02
N ALA A 162 -12.66 -4.35 -12.20
CA ALA A 162 -11.94 -4.59 -13.46
C ALA A 162 -10.89 -3.51 -13.83
N LYS A 163 -11.02 -2.29 -13.29
CA LYS A 163 -10.07 -1.18 -13.48
C LYS A 163 -8.77 -1.30 -12.67
N VAL A 164 -8.62 -2.31 -11.81
CA VAL A 164 -7.38 -2.61 -11.07
C VAL A 164 -6.70 -3.85 -11.66
N PRO A 165 -5.53 -3.72 -12.29
CA PRO A 165 -4.73 -4.84 -12.74
C PRO A 165 -4.09 -5.54 -11.55
N LEU A 166 -4.10 -6.86 -11.59
CA LEU A 166 -3.50 -7.76 -10.62
C LEU A 166 -2.45 -8.63 -11.31
N SER A 167 -1.32 -8.90 -10.66
CA SER A 167 -0.27 -9.78 -11.18
C SER A 167 0.49 -10.48 -10.06
N LEU A 168 0.70 -11.78 -10.19
CA LEU A 168 1.57 -12.53 -9.28
C LEU A 168 3.07 -12.29 -9.52
N ALA A 169 3.49 -11.68 -10.62
CA ALA A 169 4.91 -11.47 -10.96
C ALA A 169 5.82 -12.74 -10.98
N LEU A 170 5.23 -13.93 -11.09
CA LEU A 170 5.94 -15.23 -11.08
C LEU A 170 6.38 -15.75 -12.45
N SER A 171 6.52 -14.88 -13.47
CA SER A 171 7.01 -15.34 -14.78
C SER A 171 8.50 -15.74 -14.71
N PRO A 172 8.96 -16.75 -15.47
CA PRO A 172 10.38 -17.14 -15.49
C PRO A 172 11.32 -15.97 -15.83
N ARG A 173 10.87 -15.03 -16.67
CA ARG A 173 11.60 -13.77 -16.94
C ARG A 173 11.84 -12.97 -15.67
N ILE A 174 10.79 -12.69 -14.89
CA ILE A 174 10.90 -11.88 -13.67
C ILE A 174 11.75 -12.59 -12.61
N ILE A 175 11.55 -13.90 -12.43
CA ILE A 175 12.35 -14.68 -11.48
C ILE A 175 13.83 -14.64 -11.86
N SER A 176 14.16 -14.80 -13.15
CA SER A 176 15.53 -14.73 -13.66
C SER A 176 16.13 -13.32 -13.50
N GLU A 177 15.40 -12.27 -13.86
CA GLU A 177 15.82 -10.87 -13.73
C GLU A 177 16.12 -10.49 -12.27
N VAL A 178 15.24 -10.85 -11.33
CA VAL A 178 15.43 -10.59 -9.89
C VAL A 178 16.58 -11.45 -9.33
N ALA A 179 16.75 -12.70 -9.80
CA ALA A 179 17.88 -13.53 -9.41
C ALA A 179 19.22 -12.99 -9.92
N GLN A 180 19.27 -12.43 -11.14
CA GLN A 180 20.46 -11.79 -11.72
C GLN A 180 20.81 -10.48 -11.02
N PHE A 181 19.80 -9.71 -10.63
CA PHE A 181 19.96 -8.48 -9.83
C PHE A 181 20.51 -8.74 -8.43
N LYS A 182 20.30 -9.95 -7.87
CA LYS A 182 20.79 -10.37 -6.55
C LYS A 182 20.42 -9.35 -5.44
N PRO A 183 19.13 -9.05 -5.22
CA PRO A 183 18.73 -8.06 -4.22
C PRO A 183 19.18 -8.47 -2.83
N ASP A 184 19.66 -7.49 -2.06
CA ASP A 184 19.99 -7.64 -0.64
C ASP A 184 18.71 -7.56 0.22
N ILE A 185 17.64 -6.96 -0.33
CA ILE A 185 16.32 -6.89 0.28
C ILE A 185 15.20 -6.83 -0.77
N ILE A 186 14.08 -7.49 -0.50
CA ILE A 186 12.84 -7.36 -1.28
C ILE A 186 11.81 -6.58 -0.46
N HIS A 187 11.15 -5.61 -1.07
CA HIS A 187 10.08 -4.83 -0.43
C HIS A 187 8.82 -4.88 -1.29
N ALA A 188 7.78 -5.55 -0.77
CA ALA A 188 6.49 -5.69 -1.43
C ALA A 188 5.41 -4.78 -0.83
N SER A 189 4.57 -4.20 -1.68
CA SER A 189 3.37 -3.48 -1.25
C SER A 189 2.19 -4.44 -1.02
N SER A 190 1.55 -4.37 0.14
CA SER A 190 0.35 -5.16 0.46
C SER A 190 -0.90 -4.25 0.60
N PRO A 191 -2.12 -4.76 0.33
CA PRO A 191 -2.50 -6.17 0.17
C PRO A 191 -2.67 -6.65 -1.28
N GLY A 192 -1.98 -6.05 -2.27
CA GLY A 192 -2.00 -6.54 -3.65
C GLY A 192 -1.49 -7.98 -3.78
N ILE A 193 -1.95 -8.74 -4.78
CA ILE A 193 -1.61 -10.16 -4.94
C ILE A 193 -0.14 -10.38 -5.33
N MET A 194 0.53 -9.36 -5.88
CA MET A 194 1.96 -9.40 -6.21
C MET A 194 2.84 -9.75 -4.99
N VAL A 195 2.36 -9.46 -3.78
CA VAL A 195 3.02 -9.82 -2.52
C VAL A 195 3.26 -11.34 -2.38
N PHE A 196 2.40 -12.19 -2.96
CA PHE A 196 2.58 -13.64 -2.94
C PHE A 196 3.80 -14.05 -3.79
N GLY A 197 3.96 -13.46 -4.98
CA GLY A 197 5.10 -13.71 -5.83
C GLY A 197 6.40 -13.16 -5.27
N ALA A 198 6.36 -11.94 -4.72
CA ALA A 198 7.48 -11.34 -4.01
C ALA A 198 7.95 -12.23 -2.84
N LEU A 199 7.01 -12.78 -2.06
CA LEU A 199 7.31 -13.70 -0.97
C LEU A 199 7.95 -15.01 -1.47
N ILE A 200 7.41 -15.61 -2.53
CA ILE A 200 7.97 -16.83 -3.14
C ILE A 200 9.39 -16.56 -3.65
N ILE A 201 9.61 -15.48 -4.39
CA ILE A 201 10.94 -15.10 -4.91
C ILE A 201 11.92 -14.84 -3.76
N ALA A 202 11.50 -14.13 -2.71
CA ALA A 202 12.33 -13.89 -1.53
C ALA A 202 12.77 -15.19 -0.84
N LYS A 203 11.86 -16.17 -0.68
CA LYS A 203 12.25 -17.47 -0.09
C LYS A 203 13.08 -18.34 -1.04
N LEU A 204 12.86 -18.28 -2.36
CA LEU A 204 13.70 -18.97 -3.35
C LEU A 204 15.14 -18.42 -3.37
N LEU A 205 15.31 -17.10 -3.24
CA LEU A 205 16.62 -16.45 -3.24
C LEU A 205 17.25 -16.34 -1.85
N SER A 206 16.55 -16.75 -0.79
CA SER A 206 16.95 -16.57 0.63
C SER A 206 17.22 -15.11 1.03
N VAL A 207 16.45 -14.17 0.46
CA VAL A 207 16.55 -12.72 0.68
C VAL A 207 15.50 -12.27 1.70
N PRO A 208 15.82 -11.36 2.64
CA PRO A 208 14.84 -10.82 3.59
C PRO A 208 13.73 -10.03 2.87
N ILE A 209 12.49 -10.15 3.35
CA ILE A 209 11.32 -9.47 2.77
C ILE A 209 10.60 -8.54 3.75
N VAL A 210 10.45 -7.29 3.31
CA VAL A 210 9.65 -6.24 3.96
C VAL A 210 8.30 -6.15 3.25
N MET A 211 7.20 -6.07 4.00
CA MET A 211 5.87 -5.83 3.45
C MET A 211 5.28 -4.53 3.99
N SER A 212 4.93 -3.58 3.11
CA SER A 212 4.28 -2.33 3.50
C SER A 212 2.79 -2.33 3.21
N TYR A 213 1.99 -2.21 4.26
CA TYR A 213 0.53 -2.29 4.22
C TYR A 213 -0.07 -0.92 3.93
N HIS A 214 -0.58 -0.71 2.71
CA HIS A 214 -1.03 0.61 2.26
C HIS A 214 -2.55 0.79 2.22
N THR A 215 -3.30 -0.27 1.91
CA THR A 215 -4.76 -0.21 1.77
C THR A 215 -5.41 -1.04 2.87
N HIS A 216 -6.13 -0.40 3.79
CA HIS A 216 -6.80 -1.08 4.89
C HIS A 216 -8.14 -1.71 4.47
N VAL A 217 -8.07 -2.62 3.49
CA VAL A 217 -9.22 -3.23 2.81
C VAL A 217 -10.32 -3.77 3.76
N PRO A 218 -10.01 -4.42 4.91
CA PRO A 218 -11.04 -4.92 5.84
C PRO A 218 -12.02 -3.86 6.37
N VAL A 219 -11.63 -2.59 6.47
CA VAL A 219 -12.52 -1.49 6.91
C VAL A 219 -13.35 -0.92 5.76
N TYR A 220 -12.86 -1.03 4.51
CA TYR A 220 -13.59 -0.54 3.34
C TYR A 220 -14.66 -1.52 2.86
N ILE A 221 -14.37 -2.84 2.84
CA ILE A 221 -15.30 -3.84 2.24
C ILE A 221 -16.73 -3.75 2.79
N PRO A 222 -16.99 -3.69 4.12
CA PRO A 222 -18.36 -3.58 4.64
C PRO A 222 -19.17 -2.39 4.12
N ARG A 223 -18.52 -1.36 3.55
CA ARG A 223 -19.16 -0.18 2.96
C ARG A 223 -19.43 -0.30 1.46
N TYR A 224 -18.85 -1.30 0.79
CA TYR A 224 -18.98 -1.51 -0.66
C TYR A 224 -19.62 -2.85 -1.02
N THR A 225 -19.27 -3.97 -0.36
CA THR A 225 -19.82 -5.31 -0.62
C THR A 225 -19.69 -6.27 0.57
N PHE A 226 -20.54 -7.31 0.60
CA PHE A 226 -20.33 -8.62 1.26
C PHE A 226 -19.42 -8.67 2.50
N SER A 227 -19.95 -8.30 3.66
CA SER A 227 -19.27 -8.35 4.97
C SER A 227 -18.66 -9.72 5.35
N TRP A 228 -19.13 -10.82 4.74
CA TRP A 228 -18.57 -12.17 4.96
C TRP A 228 -17.12 -12.32 4.47
N LEU A 229 -16.66 -11.49 3.53
CA LEU A 229 -15.28 -11.51 3.02
C LEU A 229 -14.24 -10.97 4.01
N VAL A 230 -14.66 -10.28 5.08
CA VAL A 230 -13.74 -9.64 6.05
C VAL A 230 -12.82 -10.66 6.73
N GLN A 231 -13.36 -11.81 7.14
CA GLN A 231 -12.56 -12.84 7.83
C GLN A 231 -11.54 -13.54 6.89
N PRO A 232 -11.91 -14.00 5.67
CA PRO A 232 -10.95 -14.46 4.66
C PRO A 232 -9.80 -13.49 4.40
N MET A 233 -10.06 -12.19 4.26
CA MET A 233 -9.00 -11.21 4.04
C MET A 233 -8.04 -11.10 5.22
N TRP A 234 -8.54 -11.11 6.46
CA TRP A 234 -7.67 -11.14 7.64
C TRP A 234 -6.82 -12.41 7.71
N MET A 235 -7.32 -13.56 7.26
CA MET A 235 -6.53 -14.79 7.15
C MET A 235 -5.40 -14.66 6.11
N VAL A 236 -5.67 -14.08 4.95
CA VAL A 236 -4.65 -13.80 3.92
C VAL A 236 -3.59 -12.81 4.42
N ILE A 237 -4.02 -11.70 5.04
CA ILE A 237 -3.12 -10.69 5.63
C ILE A 237 -2.24 -11.32 6.71
N LYS A 238 -2.81 -12.16 7.59
CA LYS A 238 -2.07 -12.95 8.60
C LYS A 238 -1.02 -13.85 7.98
N PHE A 239 -1.38 -14.62 6.96
CA PHE A 239 -0.47 -15.56 6.29
C PHE A 239 0.76 -14.82 5.74
N LEU A 240 0.53 -13.76 4.97
CA LEU A 240 1.59 -12.98 4.32
C LEU A 240 2.50 -12.26 5.33
N HIS A 241 1.91 -11.48 6.24
CA HIS A 241 2.68 -10.65 7.18
C HIS A 241 3.36 -11.44 8.31
N ARG A 242 3.02 -12.73 8.52
CA ARG A 242 3.80 -13.65 9.36
C ARG A 242 5.08 -14.13 8.68
N ALA A 243 4.99 -14.40 7.37
CA ALA A 243 6.11 -14.88 6.56
C ALA A 243 7.12 -13.77 6.20
N ALA A 244 6.70 -12.50 6.33
CA ALA A 244 7.55 -11.32 6.24
C ALA A 244 8.50 -11.16 7.42
N ASP A 245 9.67 -10.60 7.17
CA ASP A 245 10.68 -10.31 8.19
C ASP A 245 10.35 -8.99 8.92
N LEU A 246 9.81 -8.01 8.18
CA LEU A 246 9.31 -6.74 8.70
C LEU A 246 7.96 -6.35 8.06
N THR A 247 7.05 -5.78 8.85
CA THR A 247 5.79 -5.20 8.40
C THR A 247 5.77 -3.69 8.66
N LEU A 248 5.65 -2.91 7.59
CA LEU A 248 5.53 -1.46 7.64
C LEU A 248 4.06 -1.03 7.56
N VAL A 249 3.62 -0.15 8.47
CA VAL A 249 2.25 0.39 8.53
C VAL A 249 2.23 1.92 8.45
N PRO A 250 1.17 2.56 7.93
CA PRO A 250 1.20 3.98 7.59
C PRO A 250 0.81 4.91 8.75
N SER A 251 0.45 4.36 9.92
CA SER A 251 0.13 5.08 11.16
C SER A 251 0.10 4.14 12.37
N ALA A 252 0.21 4.70 13.58
CA ALA A 252 0.07 3.96 14.84
C ALA A 252 -1.33 3.35 15.04
N ALA A 253 -2.38 3.91 14.44
CA ALA A 253 -3.72 3.32 14.47
C ALA A 253 -3.75 1.96 13.77
N ILE A 254 -3.21 1.91 12.53
CA ILE A 254 -3.10 0.66 11.77
C ILE A 254 -2.15 -0.35 12.44
N ALA A 255 -1.12 0.12 13.16
CA ALA A 255 -0.28 -0.74 13.99
C ALA A 255 -1.12 -1.47 15.06
N LYS A 256 -1.90 -0.70 15.83
CA LYS A 256 -2.81 -1.22 16.88
C LYS A 256 -3.85 -2.19 16.30
N ASP A 257 -4.40 -1.90 15.12
CA ASP A 257 -5.33 -2.81 14.45
C ASP A 257 -4.64 -4.15 14.09
N LEU A 258 -3.46 -4.12 13.47
CA LEU A 258 -2.71 -5.34 13.12
C LEU A 258 -2.32 -6.16 14.37
N GLU A 259 -1.97 -5.50 15.47
CA GLU A 259 -1.69 -6.14 16.76
C GLU A 259 -2.95 -6.78 17.37
N ALA A 260 -4.06 -6.05 17.43
CA ALA A 260 -5.34 -6.53 17.98
C ALA A 260 -5.86 -7.76 17.21
N TYR A 261 -5.76 -7.74 15.88
CA TYR A 261 -6.10 -8.89 15.03
C TYR A 261 -5.04 -10.00 15.07
N LYS A 262 -3.89 -9.82 15.74
CA LYS A 262 -2.75 -10.76 15.82
C LYS A 262 -2.20 -11.14 14.45
N VAL A 263 -2.06 -10.15 13.56
CA VAL A 263 -1.58 -10.31 12.19
C VAL A 263 -0.17 -10.87 12.17
N THR A 264 0.75 -10.24 12.88
CA THR A 264 2.14 -10.70 13.06
C THR A 264 2.61 -10.30 14.46
N SER A 265 3.81 -10.70 14.86
CA SER A 265 4.37 -10.34 16.17
C SER A 265 4.60 -8.82 16.23
N ALA A 266 4.23 -8.16 17.33
CA ALA A 266 4.34 -6.69 17.47
C ALA A 266 5.77 -6.17 17.22
N ASN A 267 6.80 -6.93 17.60
CA ASN A 267 8.20 -6.59 17.34
C ASN A 267 8.57 -6.54 15.84
N LYS A 268 7.77 -7.14 14.94
CA LYS A 268 7.90 -7.03 13.47
C LYS A 268 7.11 -5.86 12.85
N ILE A 269 6.29 -5.14 13.62
CA ILE A 269 5.48 -4.02 13.10
C ILE A 269 6.26 -2.72 13.34
N ARG A 270 6.39 -1.88 12.30
CA ARG A 270 6.95 -0.52 12.41
C ARG A 270 6.09 0.49 11.67
N VAL A 271 5.93 1.68 12.25
CA VAL A 271 5.27 2.79 11.57
C VAL A 271 6.24 3.36 10.54
N TRP A 272 5.83 3.35 9.27
CA TRP A 272 6.52 4.01 8.18
C TRP A 272 5.81 5.33 7.90
N ASN A 273 6.30 6.38 8.55
CA ASN A 273 5.78 7.75 8.45
C ASN A 273 5.70 8.21 6.98
N LYS A 274 4.75 9.11 6.72
CA LYS A 274 4.53 9.67 5.38
C LYS A 274 5.37 10.94 5.25
N GLY A 275 6.25 10.99 4.25
CA GLY A 275 6.89 12.24 3.84
C GLY A 275 5.96 13.08 2.94
N VAL A 276 6.21 14.39 2.92
CA VAL A 276 5.74 15.31 1.89
C VAL A 276 6.96 15.90 1.19
N ASP A 277 6.86 16.19 -0.10
CA ASP A 277 7.94 16.89 -0.81
C ASP A 277 7.97 18.35 -0.36
N SER A 278 8.95 18.69 0.50
CA SER A 278 9.13 20.04 1.04
C SER A 278 9.61 21.06 0.00
N VAL A 279 10.08 20.62 -1.19
CA VAL A 279 10.42 21.52 -2.29
C VAL A 279 9.13 22.00 -2.96
N SER A 280 8.24 21.09 -3.37
CA SER A 280 6.95 21.47 -3.99
C SER A 280 5.95 22.06 -2.99
N PHE A 281 5.92 21.57 -1.74
CA PHE A 281 5.00 22.03 -0.70
C PHE A 281 5.67 22.99 0.29
N HIS A 282 6.25 24.08 -0.24
CA HIS A 282 6.94 25.09 0.56
C HIS A 282 6.07 26.35 0.83
N PRO A 283 6.10 26.96 2.03
CA PRO A 283 5.35 28.18 2.33
C PRO A 283 5.64 29.38 1.41
N GLN A 284 6.78 29.39 0.72
CA GLN A 284 7.14 30.44 -0.26
C GLN A 284 6.14 30.55 -1.43
N TYR A 285 5.40 29.49 -1.74
CA TYR A 285 4.39 29.49 -2.81
C TYR A 285 3.03 30.05 -2.36
N ARG A 286 2.95 30.69 -1.18
CA ARG A 286 1.75 31.37 -0.70
C ARG A 286 1.39 32.55 -1.64
N SER A 287 0.27 32.44 -2.34
CA SER A 287 -0.31 33.52 -3.15
C SER A 287 -1.47 34.22 -2.43
N HIS A 288 -1.44 35.56 -2.40
CA HIS A 288 -2.56 36.36 -1.90
C HIS A 288 -3.78 36.31 -2.83
N GLU A 289 -3.57 36.26 -4.15
CA GLU A 289 -4.64 36.09 -5.14
C GLU A 289 -5.41 34.78 -4.90
N MET A 290 -4.70 33.66 -4.73
CA MET A 290 -5.34 32.38 -4.40
C MET A 290 -6.00 32.41 -3.02
N ARG A 291 -5.46 33.16 -2.05
CA ARG A 291 -6.09 33.37 -0.75
C ARG A 291 -7.46 34.03 -0.89
N VAL A 292 -7.57 35.14 -1.65
CA VAL A 292 -8.81 35.87 -1.93
C VAL A 292 -9.80 35.00 -2.69
N ARG A 293 -9.33 34.28 -3.72
CA ARG A 293 -10.16 33.38 -4.54
C ARG A 293 -10.78 32.25 -3.73
N LEU A 294 -10.00 31.59 -2.86
CA LEU A 294 -10.49 30.47 -2.05
C LEU A 294 -11.40 30.93 -0.89
N SER A 295 -11.37 32.22 -0.52
CA SER A 295 -12.22 32.79 0.52
C SER A 295 -13.41 33.59 0.00
N ASP A 296 -13.74 33.51 -1.30
CA ASP A 296 -14.89 34.22 -1.88
C ASP A 296 -14.84 35.74 -1.57
N GLY A 297 -13.65 36.34 -1.78
CA GLY A 297 -13.42 37.76 -1.53
C GLY A 297 -13.03 38.15 -0.10
N GLU A 298 -13.05 37.22 0.87
CA GLU A 298 -12.84 37.55 2.29
C GLU A 298 -11.53 36.97 2.89
N PRO A 299 -10.34 37.49 2.52
CA PRO A 299 -9.03 36.91 2.85
C PRO A 299 -8.64 36.95 4.34
N ASP A 300 -9.41 37.64 5.18
CA ASP A 300 -9.18 37.73 6.62
C ASP A 300 -9.99 36.70 7.43
N LYS A 301 -11.08 36.15 6.87
CA LYS A 301 -11.89 35.13 7.53
C LYS A 301 -11.19 33.77 7.56
N PRO A 302 -11.28 32.99 8.66
CA PRO A 302 -10.73 31.63 8.72
C PRO A 302 -11.19 30.78 7.51
N LEU A 303 -10.25 30.08 6.87
CA LEU A 303 -10.53 29.27 5.68
C LEU A 303 -10.25 27.80 5.95
N ILE A 304 -11.29 26.99 5.84
CA ILE A 304 -11.23 25.52 5.85
C ILE A 304 -11.02 25.07 4.41
N VAL A 305 -10.00 24.26 4.15
CA VAL A 305 -9.71 23.75 2.80
C VAL A 305 -9.83 22.23 2.77
N HIS A 306 -10.69 21.71 1.90
CA HIS A 306 -10.77 20.30 1.58
C HIS A 306 -10.10 20.03 0.23
N VAL A 307 -8.97 19.32 0.23
CA VAL A 307 -8.28 18.90 -1.01
C VAL A 307 -8.35 17.39 -1.17
N GLY A 308 -8.93 16.93 -2.28
CA GLY A 308 -8.95 15.51 -2.62
C GLY A 308 -10.12 15.10 -3.52
N ARG A 309 -10.14 13.81 -3.86
CA ARG A 309 -11.26 13.22 -4.62
C ARG A 309 -12.54 13.29 -3.79
N ILE A 310 -13.60 13.83 -4.36
CA ILE A 310 -14.91 13.96 -3.73
C ILE A 310 -15.62 12.60 -3.77
N GLY A 311 -15.62 11.90 -2.64
CA GLY A 311 -16.20 10.57 -2.50
C GLY A 311 -16.80 10.35 -1.11
N VAL A 312 -17.70 9.38 -0.98
CA VAL A 312 -18.42 9.05 0.27
C VAL A 312 -17.46 8.80 1.44
N GLU A 313 -16.27 8.24 1.16
CA GLU A 313 -15.23 7.99 2.16
C GLU A 313 -14.62 9.26 2.78
N LYS A 314 -14.91 10.45 2.23
CA LYS A 314 -14.48 11.76 2.74
C LYS A 314 -15.45 12.40 3.72
N SER A 315 -16.64 11.83 3.90
CA SER A 315 -17.63 12.26 4.90
C SER A 315 -17.94 13.76 4.86
N LEU A 316 -18.30 14.29 3.69
CA LEU A 316 -18.56 15.73 3.50
C LEU A 316 -19.68 16.27 4.41
N ASP A 317 -20.63 15.44 4.83
CA ASP A 317 -21.66 15.78 5.82
C ASP A 317 -21.10 16.15 7.20
N PHE A 318 -19.88 15.71 7.51
CA PHE A 318 -19.16 16.19 8.70
C PHE A 318 -18.71 17.63 8.54
N LEU A 319 -18.19 18.01 7.36
CA LEU A 319 -17.78 19.39 7.08
C LEU A 319 -18.98 20.34 7.12
N LYS A 320 -20.17 19.94 6.64
CA LYS A 320 -21.39 20.73 6.81
C LYS A 320 -21.68 21.05 8.29
N ARG A 321 -21.66 20.03 9.15
CA ARG A 321 -21.85 20.20 10.61
C ARG A 321 -20.76 21.00 11.32
N VAL A 322 -19.58 21.13 10.71
CA VAL A 322 -18.51 22.04 11.17
C VAL A 322 -18.82 23.48 10.77
N MET A 323 -19.29 23.71 9.53
CA MET A 323 -19.71 25.04 9.05
C MET A 323 -20.90 25.59 9.85
N ASP A 324 -21.88 24.75 10.20
CA ASP A 324 -23.03 25.13 11.03
C ASP A 324 -22.60 25.69 12.42
N ARG A 325 -21.39 25.36 12.89
CA ARG A 325 -20.81 25.82 14.15
C ARG A 325 -19.77 26.93 13.98
N LEU A 326 -19.37 27.25 12.75
CA LEU A 326 -18.34 28.23 12.41
C LEU A 326 -18.84 29.19 11.32
N PRO A 327 -19.90 29.97 11.57
CA PRO A 327 -20.52 30.84 10.55
C PRO A 327 -19.59 31.98 10.06
N GLY A 328 -18.53 32.30 10.81
CA GLY A 328 -17.50 33.25 10.41
C GLY A 328 -16.38 32.66 9.54
N ALA A 329 -16.39 31.34 9.28
CA ALA A 329 -15.41 30.68 8.43
C ALA A 329 -15.89 30.60 6.97
N ARG A 330 -14.93 30.55 6.04
CA ARG A 330 -15.15 30.16 4.64
C ARG A 330 -14.64 28.74 4.42
N ILE A 331 -15.19 28.05 3.42
CA ILE A 331 -14.77 26.70 3.04
C ILE A 331 -14.53 26.61 1.54
N ALA A 332 -13.40 26.00 1.16
CA ALA A 332 -13.04 25.72 -0.22
C ALA A 332 -12.90 24.22 -0.45
N PHE A 333 -13.57 23.71 -1.48
CA PHE A 333 -13.45 22.34 -1.96
C PHE A 333 -12.61 22.32 -3.23
N ILE A 334 -11.53 21.53 -3.24
CA ILE A 334 -10.56 21.43 -4.33
C ILE A 334 -10.42 19.97 -4.73
N GLY A 335 -11.01 19.63 -5.86
CA GLY A 335 -11.02 18.29 -6.43
C GLY A 335 -12.36 17.96 -7.08
N ASP A 336 -12.46 16.75 -7.59
CA ASP A 336 -13.67 16.23 -8.26
C ASP A 336 -13.88 14.76 -7.87
N GLY A 337 -15.04 14.20 -8.18
CA GLY A 337 -15.35 12.80 -7.93
C GLY A 337 -16.85 12.47 -8.03
N PRO A 338 -17.22 11.19 -7.84
CA PRO A 338 -18.58 10.70 -8.05
C PRO A 338 -19.64 11.22 -7.06
N TYR A 339 -19.27 12.12 -6.14
CA TYR A 339 -20.14 12.64 -5.07
C TYR A 339 -20.16 14.17 -5.03
N ARG A 340 -19.88 14.81 -6.18
CA ARG A 340 -19.85 16.28 -6.35
C ARG A 340 -21.26 16.86 -6.45
#